data_AF-A0A8S1DL08-F1
#
_entry.id   AF-A0A8S1DL08-F1
#
_cell.length_a   1.000
_cell.length_b   1.000
_cell.length_c   1.000
_cell.angle_alpha   90.00
_cell.angle_beta   90.00
_cell.angle_gamma   90.00
#
_symmetry.space_group_name_H-M   'P 1'
#
loop_
_entity.id
_entity.type
_entity.pdbx_description
1 polymer ?
#
loop_
_entity_poly.entity_id
_entity_poly.type
_entity_poly.pdbx_seq_one_letter_code
_entity_poly.pdbx_strand_id
1 'polypeptide(L)'
;MRLAVFILIAIASESVQQSDDLCSHSSLNTCGKCIATPGCAWCESEGDTSRCGKANQKWCNGSLTNPQTVSRAIQDDPLSTTAGRIVQIKPQKIFIKARPGQKVQFDLHYQQAIDYPLDLYYLMDMSNSMKDDKDKLSALGSTLASEMRRRSSNLRMGFGSFVDKVTMPFVNTLTEIPCDGCAPPYEFINHLSLTDQTNNFAPAVHQTQISGNVDTPEGGFDALMQVMVCKNEIGWRNESLRMIIFSTDAESHYSGDGRLGGVIEPNDELCHMQRNRYTHGLVQDYPSVAQISNNARKLKMNVIFAVTENVKITYEMLKEAIYNSQTAILKGDSSNVVELIKEQYDKLTQDVIMDYPKNDDFEIKMFSSCKGNERKETNTCFVKKKGDTITFNVQLEVKQCPARKTQKIYIAPSSINERLEIDLEVDCECDCEKTGNFLPAHERCNRQGDLKCGVCSCHQNFWGPKCGCNTNSVSNKEEDNSACERNGETCSHRGECKCGACLCYDPERYSGQFCQCDSKKCAVGPNGKICSGPTQGRCDCEGCVCFEGWKSKPDCSCSDNTSSCVPPTGVLECSGHGECVCGECVCRIEQGKGKFFGKFCEDCSVNLREVFEQNY
;
A
#
# COMPACT_ATOMS: atom_id res chain seq x y z
N MET A 1 -47.08 -52.84 0.27
CA MET A 1 -48.01 -51.69 0.12
C MET A 1 -48.04 -50.88 1.40
N ARG A 2 -47.27 -49.80 1.48
CA ARG A 2 -47.50 -48.71 2.44
C ARG A 2 -47.21 -47.40 1.69
N LEU A 3 -48.27 -46.63 1.46
CA LEU A 3 -48.26 -45.32 0.82
C LEU A 3 -47.43 -44.34 1.65
N ALA A 4 -46.46 -43.68 1.01
CA ALA A 4 -45.86 -42.46 1.54
C ALA A 4 -46.55 -41.25 0.89
N VAL A 5 -47.23 -40.45 1.71
CA VAL A 5 -47.83 -39.18 1.30
C VAL A 5 -46.73 -38.13 1.31
N PHE A 6 -46.36 -37.62 0.14
CA PHE A 6 -45.50 -36.44 -0.01
C PHE A 6 -46.37 -35.18 0.06
N ILE A 7 -46.18 -34.37 1.11
CA ILE A 7 -46.71 -33.01 1.18
C ILE A 7 -45.66 -32.09 0.54
N LEU A 8 -45.98 -31.54 -0.63
CA LEU A 8 -45.23 -30.45 -1.27
C LEU A 8 -45.65 -29.13 -0.62
N ILE A 9 -44.77 -28.54 0.19
CA ILE A 9 -44.90 -27.14 0.62
C ILE A 9 -44.17 -26.29 -0.43
N ALA A 10 -44.95 -25.60 -1.26
CA ALA A 10 -44.45 -24.56 -2.14
C ALA A 10 -44.16 -23.30 -1.29
N ILE A 11 -42.88 -23.03 -1.03
CA ILE A 11 -42.44 -21.75 -0.46
C ILE A 11 -42.26 -20.81 -1.64
N ALA A 12 -43.22 -19.90 -1.83
CA ALA A 12 -43.04 -18.74 -2.68
C ALA A 12 -41.98 -17.85 -2.03
N SER A 13 -40.79 -17.77 -2.63
CA SER A 13 -39.80 -16.76 -2.27
C SER A 13 -40.25 -15.43 -2.88
N GLU A 14 -40.94 -14.61 -2.10
CA GLU A 14 -40.99 -13.17 -2.34
C GLU A 14 -39.58 -12.62 -2.10
N SER A 15 -38.89 -12.29 -3.18
CA SER A 15 -37.67 -11.50 -3.13
C SER A 15 -38.05 -10.07 -2.74
N VAL A 16 -37.88 -9.73 -1.46
CA VAL A 16 -37.94 -8.33 -1.01
C VAL A 16 -36.76 -7.60 -1.63
N GLN A 17 -37.05 -6.85 -2.69
CA GLN A 17 -36.11 -6.04 -3.43
C GLN A 17 -36.09 -4.65 -2.77
N GLN A 18 -35.27 -4.48 -1.73
CA GLN A 18 -35.06 -3.18 -1.10
C GLN A 18 -33.57 -2.80 -1.23
N SER A 19 -33.19 -2.34 -2.41
CA SER A 19 -31.97 -1.54 -2.57
C SER A 19 -32.32 -0.11 -2.17
N ASP A 20 -31.94 0.31 -0.96
CA ASP A 20 -32.01 1.72 -0.58
C ASP A 20 -31.26 2.55 -1.63
N ASP A 21 -31.92 3.54 -2.21
CA ASP A 21 -31.35 4.35 -3.28
C ASP A 21 -30.35 5.36 -2.69
N LEU A 22 -29.06 4.98 -2.65
CA LEU A 22 -27.94 5.81 -2.19
C LEU A 22 -27.94 7.23 -2.81
N CYS A 23 -28.51 7.40 -4.00
CA CYS A 23 -28.51 8.66 -4.74
C CYS A 23 -29.63 9.63 -4.36
N SER A 24 -30.64 9.18 -3.60
CA SER A 24 -31.83 9.97 -3.24
C SER A 24 -31.71 10.66 -1.87
N HIS A 25 -30.49 10.78 -1.33
CA HIS A 25 -30.24 11.31 0.01
C HIS A 25 -30.23 12.86 0.08
N SER A 26 -30.83 13.43 1.12
CA SER A 26 -30.99 14.90 1.30
C SER A 26 -29.67 15.68 1.44
N SER A 27 -28.56 15.00 1.79
CA SER A 27 -27.23 15.59 1.89
C SER A 27 -26.51 15.77 0.54
N LEU A 28 -27.03 15.17 -0.55
CA LEU A 28 -26.51 15.28 -1.92
C LEU A 28 -27.08 16.51 -2.63
N ASN A 29 -26.97 17.67 -1.97
CA ASN A 29 -27.56 18.94 -2.40
C ASN A 29 -26.71 19.74 -3.40
N THR A 30 -25.54 19.21 -3.77
CA THR A 30 -24.60 19.81 -4.73
C THR A 30 -24.22 18.77 -5.77
N CYS A 31 -23.85 19.24 -6.96
CA CYS A 31 -23.53 18.36 -8.07
C CYS A 31 -22.29 17.51 -7.75
N GLY A 32 -21.24 18.11 -7.16
CA GLY A 32 -20.01 17.43 -6.79
C GLY A 32 -20.23 16.29 -5.80
N LYS A 33 -20.99 16.53 -4.72
CA LYS A 33 -21.35 15.47 -3.76
C LYS A 33 -22.13 14.33 -4.43
N CYS A 34 -23.04 14.66 -5.35
CA CYS A 34 -23.80 13.66 -6.09
C CYS A 34 -22.87 12.78 -6.94
N ILE A 35 -22.03 13.37 -7.79
CA ILE A 35 -21.17 12.58 -8.71
C ILE A 35 -20.02 11.86 -7.99
N ALA A 36 -19.62 12.33 -6.80
CA ALA A 36 -18.68 11.65 -5.92
C ALA A 36 -19.28 10.39 -5.28
N THR A 37 -20.60 10.23 -5.33
CA THR A 37 -21.28 9.02 -4.85
C THR A 37 -21.34 7.98 -5.97
N PRO A 38 -20.82 6.75 -5.76
CA PRO A 38 -20.81 5.70 -6.77
C PRO A 38 -22.21 5.43 -7.34
N GLY A 39 -22.32 5.44 -8.66
CA GLY A 39 -23.58 5.11 -9.37
C GLY A 39 -24.59 6.25 -9.48
N CYS A 40 -24.31 7.44 -8.94
CA CYS A 40 -25.22 8.59 -9.00
C CYS A 40 -24.91 9.53 -10.16
N ALA A 41 -25.89 10.34 -10.57
CA ALA A 41 -25.75 11.37 -11.59
C ALA A 41 -26.60 12.58 -11.20
N TRP A 42 -26.19 13.76 -11.68
CA TRP A 42 -26.83 15.03 -11.35
C TRP A 42 -27.65 15.58 -12.52
N CYS A 43 -28.85 16.08 -12.24
CA CYS A 43 -29.71 16.74 -13.21
C CYS A 43 -29.77 18.25 -12.93
N GLU A 44 -29.38 19.05 -13.93
CA GLU A 44 -29.40 20.51 -13.81
C GLU A 44 -30.82 21.11 -13.90
N SER A 45 -31.78 20.35 -14.42
CA SER A 45 -33.20 20.77 -14.47
C SER A 45 -33.96 20.33 -13.22
N GLU A 46 -35.01 21.08 -12.84
CA GLU A 46 -35.96 20.64 -11.81
C GLU A 46 -36.64 19.36 -12.32
N GLY A 47 -36.26 18.20 -11.78
CA GLY A 47 -37.06 16.97 -11.85
C GLY A 47 -38.15 16.97 -10.77
N ASP A 48 -39.10 16.04 -10.85
CA ASP A 48 -40.27 15.98 -9.95
C ASP A 48 -39.93 15.77 -8.45
N THR A 49 -38.74 15.28 -8.08
CA THR A 49 -38.43 14.92 -6.68
C THR A 49 -36.99 15.15 -6.17
N SER A 50 -35.93 15.05 -7.01
CA SER A 50 -34.53 15.28 -6.61
C SER A 50 -33.64 15.64 -7.81
N ARG A 51 -32.54 16.37 -7.57
CA ARG A 51 -31.51 16.68 -8.58
C ARG A 51 -30.38 15.65 -8.64
N CYS A 52 -30.26 14.78 -7.64
CA CYS A 52 -29.35 13.65 -7.64
C CYS A 52 -30.16 12.35 -7.73
N GLY A 53 -29.75 11.44 -8.58
CA GLY A 53 -30.42 10.16 -8.78
C GLY A 53 -29.50 9.13 -9.42
N LYS A 54 -29.98 7.89 -9.61
CA LYS A 54 -29.18 6.83 -10.23
C LYS A 54 -28.78 7.23 -11.67
N ALA A 55 -27.56 6.87 -12.06
CA ALA A 55 -26.97 7.22 -13.35
C ALA A 55 -27.69 6.59 -14.56
N ASN A 56 -28.59 5.63 -14.34
CA ASN A 56 -29.26 4.81 -15.33
C ASN A 56 -30.79 4.96 -15.29
N GLN A 57 -31.35 6.15 -15.56
CA GLN A 57 -32.79 6.30 -15.82
C GLN A 57 -33.18 7.62 -16.53
N LYS A 58 -34.32 7.59 -17.22
CA LYS A 58 -35.04 8.70 -17.89
C LYS A 58 -35.75 9.65 -16.89
N TRP A 59 -35.17 9.90 -15.72
CA TRP A 59 -35.77 10.78 -14.68
C TRP A 59 -35.36 12.25 -14.86
N CYS A 60 -34.28 12.51 -15.61
CA CYS A 60 -33.84 13.86 -15.91
C CYS A 60 -34.37 14.30 -17.29
N ASN A 61 -35.25 15.31 -17.29
CA ASN A 61 -35.76 15.94 -18.51
C ASN A 61 -34.81 17.02 -19.08
N GLY A 62 -33.64 17.22 -18.46
CA GLY A 62 -32.66 18.25 -18.82
C GLY A 62 -31.24 17.72 -18.95
N SER A 63 -30.26 18.61 -18.76
CA SER A 63 -28.83 18.27 -18.80
C SER A 63 -28.47 17.34 -17.63
N LEU A 64 -27.97 16.15 -17.95
CA LEU A 64 -27.53 15.14 -17.00
C LEU A 64 -25.99 15.15 -16.92
N THR A 65 -25.44 15.50 -15.77
CA THR A 65 -24.02 15.38 -15.46
C THR A 65 -23.74 13.98 -14.94
N ASN A 66 -23.12 13.16 -15.79
CA ASN A 66 -22.64 11.82 -15.44
C ASN A 66 -21.23 11.65 -16.02
N PRO A 67 -20.17 12.07 -15.29
CA PRO A 67 -18.80 12.00 -15.78
C PRO A 67 -18.44 10.58 -16.19
N GLN A 68 -17.95 10.45 -17.43
CA GLN A 68 -17.49 9.17 -17.96
C GLN A 68 -16.02 8.97 -17.64
N THR A 69 -15.69 7.73 -17.29
CA THR A 69 -14.29 7.32 -17.11
C THR A 69 -13.53 7.45 -18.42
N VAL A 70 -12.39 8.12 -18.40
CA VAL A 70 -11.46 8.23 -19.52
C VAL A 70 -10.17 7.51 -19.15
N SER A 71 -9.70 6.63 -20.03
CA SER A 71 -8.39 5.98 -19.91
C SER A 71 -7.72 5.98 -21.27
N ARG A 72 -6.47 6.47 -21.33
CA ARG A 72 -5.68 6.48 -22.57
C ARG A 72 -4.20 6.41 -22.28
N ALA A 73 -3.46 5.66 -23.11
CA ALA A 73 -2.02 5.69 -23.08
C ALA A 73 -1.52 7.04 -23.64
N ILE A 74 -0.58 7.66 -22.94
CA ILE A 74 0.13 8.88 -23.35
C ILE A 74 1.47 8.52 -23.98
N GLN A 75 2.14 7.51 -23.42
CA GLN A 75 3.38 6.95 -23.96
C GLN A 75 3.25 5.43 -23.97
N ASP A 76 3.36 4.84 -25.15
CA ASP A 76 3.17 3.40 -25.42
C ASP A 76 4.22 2.87 -26.39
N ASP A 77 5.49 3.18 -26.13
CA ASP A 77 6.60 2.70 -26.93
C ASP A 77 6.65 1.16 -26.89
N PRO A 78 6.94 0.50 -28.02
CA PRO A 78 7.01 -0.96 -28.07
C PRO A 78 8.16 -1.47 -27.21
N LEU A 79 7.96 -2.64 -26.60
CA LEU A 79 9.00 -3.34 -25.85
C LEU A 79 10.21 -3.56 -26.76
N SER A 80 11.40 -3.31 -26.22
CA SER A 80 12.66 -3.45 -26.94
C SER A 80 13.76 -3.94 -26.01
N THR A 81 14.46 -4.96 -26.48
CA THR A 81 15.63 -5.54 -25.81
C THR A 81 16.94 -5.13 -26.47
N THR A 82 16.89 -4.21 -27.45
CA THR A 82 18.07 -3.76 -28.21
C THR A 82 18.95 -2.84 -27.37
N ALA A 83 20.25 -3.15 -27.31
CA ALA A 83 21.23 -2.32 -26.61
C ALA A 83 21.19 -0.87 -27.11
N GLY A 84 21.05 0.09 -26.18
CA GLY A 84 20.95 1.53 -26.46
C GLY A 84 19.54 2.08 -26.65
N ARG A 85 18.51 1.22 -26.74
CA ARG A 85 17.08 1.62 -26.75
C ARG A 85 16.23 0.59 -26.00
N ILE A 86 16.58 0.35 -24.74
CA ILE A 86 15.91 -0.63 -23.89
C ILE A 86 14.56 -0.07 -23.43
N VAL A 87 13.48 -0.83 -23.65
CA VAL A 87 12.13 -0.54 -23.17
C VAL A 87 11.55 -1.84 -22.64
N GLN A 88 11.52 -2.02 -21.32
CA GLN A 88 11.07 -3.27 -20.69
C GLN A 88 9.63 -3.18 -20.18
N ILE A 89 9.02 -1.99 -20.15
CA ILE A 89 7.65 -1.76 -19.69
C ILE A 89 6.83 -1.09 -20.78
N LYS A 90 5.61 -1.58 -20.97
CA LYS A 90 4.62 -1.03 -21.88
C LYS A 90 3.22 -1.09 -21.27
N PRO A 91 2.42 -0.01 -21.28
CA PRO A 91 2.79 1.37 -21.64
C PRO A 91 3.71 2.02 -20.59
N GLN A 92 4.39 3.11 -20.95
CA GLN A 92 5.24 3.86 -20.00
C GLN A 92 4.45 4.96 -19.29
N LYS A 93 3.39 5.47 -19.93
CA LYS A 93 2.55 6.51 -19.33
C LYS A 93 1.08 6.37 -19.70
N ILE A 94 0.18 6.41 -18.72
CA ILE A 94 -1.28 6.40 -18.90
C ILE A 94 -1.89 7.63 -18.22
N PHE A 95 -2.90 8.22 -18.85
CA PHE A 95 -3.80 9.18 -18.21
C PHE A 95 -5.13 8.51 -17.90
N ILE A 96 -5.56 8.60 -16.65
CA ILE A 96 -6.83 8.06 -16.16
C ILE A 96 -7.61 9.19 -15.51
N LYS A 97 -8.85 9.39 -15.96
CA LYS A 97 -9.81 10.28 -15.33
C LYS A 97 -11.02 9.47 -14.89
N ALA A 98 -11.30 9.43 -13.60
CA ALA A 98 -12.32 8.55 -13.02
C ALA A 98 -12.95 9.16 -11.77
N ARG A 99 -14.22 8.86 -11.51
CA ARG A 99 -14.91 9.23 -10.26
C ARG A 99 -14.85 8.10 -9.23
N PRO A 100 -15.11 8.37 -7.94
CA PRO A 100 -15.21 7.32 -6.93
C PRO A 100 -16.16 6.17 -7.31
N GLY A 101 -15.78 4.95 -6.95
CA GLY A 101 -16.44 3.69 -7.28
C GLY A 101 -16.20 3.17 -8.70
N GLN A 102 -15.51 3.91 -9.57
CA GLN A 102 -15.16 3.41 -10.90
C GLN A 102 -13.93 2.51 -10.86
N LYS A 103 -14.01 1.40 -11.60
CA LYS A 103 -12.92 0.45 -11.83
C LYS A 103 -12.39 0.63 -13.25
N VAL A 104 -11.11 0.93 -13.37
CA VAL A 104 -10.39 1.09 -14.64
C VAL A 104 -9.44 -0.08 -14.81
N GLN A 105 -9.57 -0.80 -15.92
CA GLN A 105 -8.70 -1.93 -16.24
C GLN A 105 -7.80 -1.59 -17.43
N PHE A 106 -6.54 -1.99 -17.34
CA PHE A 106 -5.56 -1.87 -18.43
C PHE A 106 -4.49 -2.95 -18.31
N ASP A 107 -3.82 -3.22 -19.42
CA ASP A 107 -2.75 -4.21 -19.48
C ASP A 107 -1.39 -3.55 -19.31
N LEU A 108 -0.59 -4.12 -18.41
CA LEU A 108 0.81 -3.79 -18.20
C LEU A 108 1.66 -4.95 -18.70
N HIS A 109 2.45 -4.70 -19.72
CA HIS A 109 3.38 -5.66 -20.27
C HIS A 109 4.79 -5.38 -19.75
N TYR A 110 5.46 -6.44 -19.31
CA TYR A 110 6.85 -6.39 -18.89
C TYR A 110 7.66 -7.45 -19.64
N GLN A 111 8.80 -7.07 -20.21
CA GLN A 111 9.71 -7.99 -20.87
C GLN A 111 11.13 -7.67 -20.45
N GLN A 112 11.79 -8.64 -19.85
CA GLN A 112 13.17 -8.45 -19.43
C GLN A 112 14.09 -8.29 -20.65
N ALA A 113 14.93 -7.26 -20.62
CA ALA A 113 15.99 -7.07 -21.60
C ALA A 113 17.04 -8.18 -21.49
N ILE A 114 17.43 -8.74 -22.64
CA ILE A 114 18.39 -9.85 -22.73
C ILE A 114 19.75 -9.43 -22.15
N ASP A 115 20.17 -8.20 -22.44
CA ASP A 115 21.44 -7.64 -22.01
C ASP A 115 21.24 -6.35 -21.19
N TYR A 116 20.42 -6.45 -20.13
CA TYR A 116 20.26 -5.33 -19.21
C TYR A 116 21.58 -5.08 -18.46
N PRO A 117 22.02 -3.81 -18.31
CA PRO A 117 23.26 -3.49 -17.62
C PRO A 117 23.27 -3.97 -16.16
N LEU A 118 24.35 -4.64 -15.73
CA LEU A 118 24.52 -5.14 -14.37
C LEU A 118 25.63 -4.38 -13.65
N ASP A 119 25.31 -3.76 -12.52
CA ASP A 119 26.28 -3.23 -11.56
C ASP A 119 26.35 -4.16 -10.35
N LEU A 120 27.50 -4.78 -10.12
CA LEU A 120 27.75 -5.68 -8.99
C LEU A 120 28.80 -5.06 -8.08
N TYR A 121 28.40 -4.70 -6.87
CA TYR A 121 29.31 -4.18 -5.85
C TYR A 121 29.48 -5.23 -4.75
N TYR A 122 30.72 -5.66 -4.52
CA TYR A 122 31.04 -6.63 -3.48
C TYR A 122 31.54 -5.90 -2.23
N LEU A 123 30.76 -5.98 -1.16
CA LEU A 123 31.03 -5.37 0.13
C LEU A 123 31.42 -6.46 1.13
N MET A 124 32.68 -6.44 1.55
CA MET A 124 33.28 -7.54 2.32
C MET A 124 33.75 -7.10 3.69
N ASP A 125 33.38 -7.89 4.69
CA ASP A 125 33.97 -7.84 6.02
C ASP A 125 35.46 -8.21 5.98
N MET A 126 36.30 -7.37 6.61
CA MET A 126 37.75 -7.55 6.71
C MET A 126 38.21 -7.78 8.16
N SER A 127 37.33 -8.22 9.03
CA SER A 127 37.67 -8.79 10.34
C SER A 127 38.65 -9.97 10.18
N ASN A 128 39.33 -10.32 11.26
CA ASN A 128 40.40 -11.32 11.19
C ASN A 128 39.90 -12.74 10.87
N SER A 129 38.62 -13.04 11.13
CA SER A 129 38.00 -14.31 10.77
C SER A 129 37.83 -14.49 9.26
N MET A 130 37.67 -13.40 8.51
CA MET A 130 37.42 -13.41 7.06
C MET A 130 38.67 -13.58 6.17
N LYS A 131 39.81 -13.97 6.77
CA LYS A 131 41.11 -14.02 6.08
C LYS A 131 41.13 -15.04 4.94
N ASP A 132 40.66 -16.25 5.19
CA ASP A 132 40.60 -17.33 4.20
C ASP A 132 39.53 -17.06 3.13
N ASP A 133 38.39 -16.47 3.50
CA ASP A 133 37.39 -15.97 2.56
C ASP A 133 37.97 -14.96 1.58
N LYS A 134 38.79 -14.01 2.07
CA LYS A 134 39.45 -12.99 1.24
C LYS A 134 40.40 -13.64 0.22
N ASP A 135 41.22 -14.57 0.67
CA ASP A 135 42.17 -15.28 -0.18
C ASP A 135 41.43 -16.10 -1.25
N LYS A 136 40.29 -16.71 -0.89
CA LYS A 136 39.45 -17.43 -1.84
C LYS A 136 38.79 -16.50 -2.85
N LEU A 137 38.19 -15.39 -2.40
CA LEU A 137 37.55 -14.42 -3.30
C LEU A 137 38.56 -13.83 -4.28
N SER A 138 39.78 -13.52 -3.81
CA SER A 138 40.89 -13.08 -4.65
C SER A 138 41.22 -14.14 -5.72
N ALA A 139 41.30 -15.41 -5.35
CA ALA A 139 41.56 -16.50 -6.29
C ALA A 139 40.41 -16.73 -7.29
N LEU A 140 39.15 -16.54 -6.88
CA LEU A 140 37.96 -16.76 -7.69
C LEU A 140 37.47 -15.52 -8.45
N GLY A 141 38.02 -14.33 -8.19
CA GLY A 141 37.52 -13.06 -8.72
C GLY A 141 37.47 -13.01 -10.25
N SER A 142 38.47 -13.56 -10.93
CA SER A 142 38.48 -13.65 -12.40
C SER A 142 37.40 -14.61 -12.94
N THR A 143 37.15 -15.70 -12.23
CA THR A 143 36.09 -16.66 -12.56
C THR A 143 34.72 -16.03 -12.35
N LEU A 144 34.52 -15.32 -11.23
CA LEU A 144 33.29 -14.58 -10.94
C LEU A 144 33.01 -13.55 -12.04
N ALA A 145 33.99 -12.72 -12.38
CA ALA A 145 33.86 -11.71 -13.43
C ALA A 145 33.48 -12.33 -14.78
N SER A 146 34.09 -13.47 -15.14
CA SER A 146 33.81 -14.18 -16.39
C SER A 146 32.40 -14.78 -16.41
N GLU A 147 31.98 -15.40 -15.31
CA GLU A 147 30.63 -15.98 -15.18
C GLU A 147 29.55 -14.89 -15.23
N MET A 148 29.74 -13.77 -14.53
CA MET A 148 28.77 -12.67 -14.53
C MET A 148 28.73 -11.97 -15.89
N ARG A 149 29.87 -11.81 -16.58
CA ARG A 149 29.92 -11.24 -17.93
C ARG A 149 29.19 -12.11 -18.97
N ARG A 150 29.13 -13.43 -18.77
CA ARG A 150 28.33 -14.33 -19.63
C ARG A 150 26.82 -14.07 -19.48
N ARG A 151 26.37 -13.54 -18.35
CA ARG A 151 24.94 -13.29 -18.05
C ARG A 151 24.49 -11.88 -18.40
N SER A 152 25.36 -10.90 -18.22
CA SER A 152 25.18 -9.52 -18.66
C SER A 152 26.49 -9.07 -19.30
N SER A 153 26.46 -8.79 -20.60
CA SER A 153 27.64 -8.37 -21.34
C SER A 153 28.13 -6.99 -20.88
N ASN A 154 27.19 -6.17 -20.40
CA ASN A 154 27.42 -4.82 -19.87
C ASN A 154 27.57 -4.82 -18.33
N LEU A 155 28.55 -5.57 -17.85
CA LEU A 155 28.90 -5.73 -16.43
C LEU A 155 29.84 -4.62 -15.94
N ARG A 156 29.53 -4.04 -14.78
CA ARG A 156 30.49 -3.31 -13.94
C ARG A 156 30.66 -4.00 -12.60
N MET A 157 31.90 -4.07 -12.12
CA MET A 157 32.22 -4.62 -10.80
C MET A 157 32.92 -3.58 -9.93
N GLY A 158 32.59 -3.58 -8.65
CA GLY A 158 33.19 -2.74 -7.63
C GLY A 158 33.46 -3.54 -6.35
N PHE A 159 34.31 -3.00 -5.49
CA PHE A 159 34.75 -3.66 -4.26
C PHE A 159 34.94 -2.63 -3.15
N GLY A 160 34.38 -2.92 -1.98
CA GLY A 160 34.65 -2.18 -0.76
C GLY A 160 34.75 -3.11 0.43
N SER A 161 35.32 -2.60 1.52
CA SER A 161 35.43 -3.36 2.74
C SER A 161 35.05 -2.56 3.97
N PHE A 162 34.70 -3.29 5.02
CA PHE A 162 34.34 -2.73 6.32
C PHE A 162 34.93 -3.55 7.47
N VAL A 163 35.01 -2.91 8.65
CA VAL A 163 35.31 -3.56 9.93
C VAL A 163 34.33 -2.94 10.93
N ASP A 164 34.71 -1.88 11.65
CA ASP A 164 33.81 -1.20 12.59
C ASP A 164 34.23 0.25 12.91
N LYS A 165 33.41 0.95 13.69
CA LYS A 165 33.65 2.27 14.25
C LYS A 165 34.96 2.28 15.04
N VAL A 166 35.83 3.22 14.72
CA VAL A 166 37.18 3.30 15.31
C VAL A 166 37.15 3.98 16.69
N THR A 167 36.43 3.39 17.65
CA THR A 167 36.34 3.83 19.04
C THR A 167 36.16 2.64 19.98
N MET A 168 36.49 2.81 21.26
CA MET A 168 36.11 1.83 22.30
C MET A 168 34.57 1.85 22.48
N PRO A 169 33.90 0.72 22.74
CA PRO A 169 34.48 -0.62 22.95
C PRO A 169 34.67 -1.47 21.67
N PHE A 170 34.26 -0.98 20.50
CA PHE A 170 34.22 -1.77 19.25
C PHE A 170 35.60 -2.20 18.76
N VAL A 171 36.58 -1.29 18.82
CA VAL A 171 37.97 -1.59 18.46
C VAL A 171 38.94 -1.19 19.57
N ASN A 172 40.11 -1.83 19.60
CA ASN A 172 41.16 -1.48 20.54
C ASN A 172 41.91 -0.22 20.06
N THR A 173 41.59 0.92 20.67
CA THR A 173 42.25 2.22 20.36
C THR A 173 43.62 2.40 21.02
N LEU A 174 44.05 1.48 21.90
CA LEU A 174 45.37 1.54 22.55
C LEU A 174 46.50 1.04 21.64
N THR A 175 46.17 0.25 20.62
CA THR A 175 47.12 -0.35 19.69
C THR A 175 46.73 0.02 18.26
N GLU A 176 47.64 0.64 17.51
CA GLU A 176 47.35 1.03 16.11
C GLU A 176 47.16 -0.18 15.19
N ILE A 177 47.78 -1.31 15.50
CA ILE A 177 47.73 -2.54 14.70
C ILE A 177 47.08 -3.65 15.54
N PRO A 178 45.94 -4.20 15.12
CA PRO A 178 45.17 -5.16 15.92
C PRO A 178 45.76 -6.58 15.88
N CYS A 179 46.53 -6.92 14.86
CA CYS A 179 47.17 -8.22 14.66
C CYS A 179 48.40 -8.14 13.73
N ASP A 180 49.28 -9.15 13.81
CA ASP A 180 50.49 -9.19 12.97
C ASP A 180 50.15 -9.21 11.47
N GLY A 181 50.59 -8.17 10.75
CA GLY A 181 50.33 -8.03 9.31
C GLY A 181 48.95 -7.47 8.95
N CYS A 182 48.21 -6.96 9.94
CA CYS A 182 46.89 -6.35 9.75
C CYS A 182 46.97 -4.84 9.54
N ALA A 183 45.97 -4.29 8.83
CA ALA A 183 45.76 -2.86 8.73
C ALA A 183 45.19 -2.29 10.04
N PRO A 184 45.37 -0.98 10.32
CA PRO A 184 44.65 -0.31 11.39
C PRO A 184 43.13 -0.38 11.19
N PRO A 185 42.32 -0.43 12.27
CA PRO A 185 40.87 -0.51 12.16
C PRO A 185 40.27 0.68 11.39
N TYR A 186 39.20 0.39 10.65
CA TYR A 186 38.47 1.37 9.86
C TYR A 186 37.03 0.89 9.67
N GLU A 187 36.14 1.83 9.41
CA GLU A 187 34.73 1.48 9.29
C GLU A 187 34.33 1.10 7.87
N PHE A 188 34.60 1.95 6.88
CA PHE A 188 34.34 1.64 5.48
C PHE A 188 35.34 2.29 4.51
N ILE A 189 35.79 1.51 3.52
CA ILE A 189 36.63 1.95 2.41
C ILE A 189 36.07 1.40 1.09
N ASN A 190 35.91 2.26 0.09
CA ASN A 190 35.68 1.87 -1.30
C ASN A 190 37.03 1.67 -2.01
N HIS A 191 37.45 0.44 -2.20
CA HIS A 191 38.73 0.12 -2.84
C HIS A 191 38.66 0.19 -4.37
N LEU A 192 37.50 -0.14 -4.94
CA LEU A 192 37.27 -0.15 -6.38
C LEU A 192 35.84 0.33 -6.67
N SER A 193 35.72 1.55 -7.18
CA SER A 193 34.46 2.04 -7.76
C SER A 193 34.05 1.17 -8.95
N LEU A 194 32.75 1.10 -9.21
CA LEU A 194 32.15 0.30 -10.29
C LEU A 194 32.80 0.62 -11.65
N THR A 195 33.48 -0.38 -12.21
CA THR A 195 34.19 -0.26 -13.49
C THR A 195 33.88 -1.45 -14.40
N ASP A 196 33.91 -1.22 -15.71
CA ASP A 196 33.80 -2.25 -16.76
C ASP A 196 35.10 -3.07 -16.92
N GLN A 197 36.22 -2.54 -16.42
CA GLN A 197 37.52 -3.21 -16.30
C GLN A 197 37.51 -4.24 -15.16
N THR A 198 36.68 -5.27 -15.28
CA THR A 198 36.51 -6.30 -14.22
C THR A 198 37.79 -7.03 -13.83
N ASN A 199 38.82 -6.99 -14.69
CA ASN A 199 40.12 -7.58 -14.37
C ASN A 199 40.81 -6.88 -13.19
N ASN A 200 40.37 -5.66 -12.83
CA ASN A 200 40.86 -4.92 -11.66
C ASN A 200 40.25 -5.42 -10.34
N PHE A 201 39.17 -6.22 -10.39
CA PHE A 201 38.48 -6.71 -9.19
C PHE A 201 39.37 -7.62 -8.35
N ALA A 202 39.90 -8.71 -8.93
CA ALA A 202 40.74 -9.66 -8.18
C ALA A 202 42.00 -8.99 -7.58
N PRO A 203 42.74 -8.13 -8.31
CA PRO A 203 43.84 -7.34 -7.72
C PRO A 203 43.41 -6.44 -6.55
N ALA A 204 42.25 -5.79 -6.64
CA ALA A 204 41.76 -4.92 -5.55
C ALA A 204 41.46 -5.73 -4.27
N VAL A 205 40.85 -6.91 -4.39
CA VAL A 205 40.63 -7.83 -3.25
C VAL A 205 41.95 -8.35 -2.70
N HIS A 206 42.87 -8.76 -3.58
CA HIS A 206 44.19 -9.28 -3.19
C HIS A 206 45.00 -8.27 -2.37
N GLN A 207 45.02 -7.00 -2.81
CA GLN A 207 45.80 -5.93 -2.19
C GLN A 207 45.22 -5.43 -0.85
N THR A 208 43.95 -5.71 -0.58
CA THR A 208 43.31 -5.29 0.66
C THR A 208 43.80 -6.15 1.83
N GLN A 209 44.20 -5.50 2.93
CA GLN A 209 44.66 -6.17 4.13
C GLN A 209 43.49 -6.40 5.11
N ILE A 210 43.57 -7.52 5.82
CA ILE A 210 42.70 -7.84 6.95
C ILE A 210 43.00 -6.87 8.11
N SER A 211 42.00 -6.64 8.94
CA SER A 211 42.04 -5.80 10.13
C SER A 211 41.45 -6.58 11.32
N GLY A 212 41.20 -5.93 12.45
CA GLY A 212 40.51 -6.52 13.57
C GLY A 212 39.71 -5.50 14.39
N ASN A 213 38.69 -6.03 15.04
CA ASN A 213 37.82 -5.42 16.04
C ASN A 213 37.94 -6.24 17.35
N VAL A 214 37.22 -5.81 18.39
CA VAL A 214 37.27 -6.41 19.73
C VAL A 214 36.00 -7.19 20.04
N ASP A 215 34.84 -6.60 19.78
CA ASP A 215 33.57 -7.29 19.89
C ASP A 215 33.27 -8.12 18.65
N THR A 216 32.09 -8.75 18.62
CA THR A 216 31.72 -9.69 17.55
C THR A 216 30.87 -9.05 16.46
N PRO A 217 29.87 -8.19 16.76
CA PRO A 217 29.16 -7.50 15.69
C PRO A 217 30.10 -6.52 14.97
N GLU A 218 29.80 -6.26 13.69
CA GLU A 218 30.62 -5.41 12.83
C GLU A 218 29.84 -4.19 12.31
N GLY A 219 30.55 -3.17 11.85
CA GLY A 219 30.00 -1.93 11.30
C GLY A 219 29.47 -2.03 9.86
N GLY A 220 29.03 -3.21 9.43
CA GLY A 220 28.64 -3.47 8.04
C GLY A 220 27.46 -2.63 7.57
N PHE A 221 26.54 -2.25 8.44
CA PHE A 221 25.37 -1.44 8.06
C PHE A 221 25.73 0.01 7.71
N ASP A 222 26.74 0.61 8.34
CA ASP A 222 27.27 1.91 7.92
C ASP A 222 27.87 1.82 6.52
N ALA A 223 28.67 0.79 6.27
CA ALA A 223 29.23 0.53 4.96
C ALA A 223 28.15 0.31 3.89
N LEU A 224 27.12 -0.48 4.19
CA LEU A 224 26.00 -0.74 3.31
C LEU A 224 25.24 0.55 2.99
N MET A 225 24.95 1.39 3.99
CA MET A 225 24.31 2.68 3.78
C MET A 225 25.14 3.57 2.85
N GLN A 226 26.44 3.72 3.11
CA GLN A 226 27.33 4.53 2.27
C GLN A 226 27.41 4.00 0.84
N VAL A 227 27.47 2.68 0.64
CA VAL A 227 27.42 2.06 -0.69
C VAL A 227 26.11 2.40 -1.41
N MET A 228 24.99 2.48 -0.69
CA MET A 228 23.69 2.83 -1.26
C MET A 228 23.61 4.32 -1.66
N VAL A 229 24.00 5.23 -0.76
CA VAL A 229 23.72 6.67 -0.92
C VAL A 229 24.82 7.43 -1.68
N CYS A 230 26.07 6.97 -1.65
CA CYS A 230 27.21 7.56 -2.36
C CYS A 230 27.27 7.17 -3.84
N LYS A 231 26.24 7.57 -4.60
CA LYS A 231 26.07 7.14 -6.00
C LYS A 231 27.26 7.45 -6.90
N ASN A 232 27.88 8.62 -6.74
CA ASN A 232 28.92 9.09 -7.64
C ASN A 232 30.28 8.44 -7.30
N GLU A 233 30.57 8.31 -6.02
CA GLU A 233 31.80 7.74 -5.46
C GLU A 233 31.86 6.24 -5.76
N ILE A 234 30.74 5.55 -5.61
CA ILE A 234 30.60 4.13 -5.93
C ILE A 234 30.47 3.91 -7.45
N GLY A 235 29.76 4.79 -8.16
CA GLY A 235 29.64 4.77 -9.62
C GLY A 235 28.41 4.03 -10.17
N TRP A 236 27.29 4.03 -9.43
CA TRP A 236 26.05 3.36 -9.84
C TRP A 236 25.45 4.00 -11.11
N ARG A 237 25.07 3.18 -12.10
CA ARG A 237 24.35 3.67 -13.27
C ARG A 237 22.89 3.92 -12.95
N ASN A 238 22.27 4.90 -13.61
CA ASN A 238 20.84 5.21 -13.44
C ASN A 238 19.94 4.06 -13.89
N GLU A 239 20.28 3.39 -14.99
CA GLU A 239 19.51 2.30 -15.59
C GLU A 239 20.36 1.02 -15.61
N SER A 240 20.41 0.35 -14.47
CA SER A 240 21.09 -0.93 -14.29
C SER A 240 20.39 -1.77 -13.22
N LEU A 241 20.59 -3.08 -13.29
CA LEU A 241 20.34 -3.96 -12.17
C LEU A 241 21.48 -3.73 -11.16
N ARG A 242 21.14 -3.21 -9.98
CA ARG A 242 22.11 -2.89 -8.92
C ARG A 242 22.11 -4.00 -7.89
N MET A 243 23.21 -4.72 -7.77
CA MET A 243 23.38 -5.84 -6.87
C MET A 243 24.51 -5.56 -5.89
N ILE A 244 24.22 -5.62 -4.60
CA ILE A 244 25.19 -5.49 -3.52
C ILE A 244 25.36 -6.86 -2.89
N ILE A 245 26.56 -7.43 -2.97
CA ILE A 245 26.90 -8.65 -2.24
C ILE A 245 27.48 -8.21 -0.90
N PHE A 246 26.77 -8.49 0.19
CA PHE A 246 27.19 -8.22 1.55
C PHE A 246 27.74 -9.50 2.17
N SER A 247 29.05 -9.57 2.39
CA SER A 247 29.75 -10.79 2.81
C SER A 247 30.35 -10.62 4.21
N THR A 248 29.94 -11.46 5.16
CA THR A 248 30.43 -11.49 6.54
C THR A 248 30.14 -12.84 7.20
N ASP A 249 30.88 -13.19 8.24
CA ASP A 249 30.64 -14.33 9.11
C ASP A 249 30.07 -13.94 10.49
N ALA A 250 29.78 -12.65 10.69
CA ALA A 250 29.33 -12.05 11.94
C ALA A 250 28.04 -11.23 11.80
N GLU A 251 27.45 -10.85 12.94
CA GLU A 251 26.28 -9.98 12.98
C GLU A 251 26.69 -8.52 12.66
N SER A 252 25.75 -7.69 12.23
CA SER A 252 26.00 -6.25 12.04
C SER A 252 25.42 -5.45 13.21
N HIS A 253 26.15 -4.44 13.66
CA HIS A 253 25.60 -3.40 14.52
C HIS A 253 24.48 -2.63 13.82
N TYR A 254 23.54 -2.14 14.61
CA TYR A 254 22.41 -1.32 14.14
C TYR A 254 22.12 -0.16 15.10
N SER A 255 21.25 0.76 14.66
CA SER A 255 20.91 1.97 15.40
C SER A 255 20.66 1.72 16.89
N GLY A 256 21.34 2.46 17.75
CA GLY A 256 21.33 2.35 19.20
C GLY A 256 22.63 1.81 19.78
N ASP A 257 23.36 0.99 19.03
CA ASP A 257 24.60 0.35 19.51
C ASP A 257 25.75 1.35 19.63
N GLY A 258 25.83 2.35 18.75
CA GLY A 258 26.85 3.40 18.77
C GLY A 258 26.90 4.18 20.08
N ARG A 259 25.80 4.18 20.85
CA ARG A 259 25.71 4.79 22.18
C ARG A 259 26.78 4.25 23.14
N LEU A 260 27.19 2.98 23.01
CA LEU A 260 28.26 2.39 23.82
C LEU A 260 29.62 3.05 23.56
N GLY A 261 29.87 3.48 22.33
CA GLY A 261 31.07 4.22 21.95
C GLY A 261 30.93 5.74 22.00
N GLY A 262 29.84 6.25 22.59
CA GLY A 262 29.56 7.69 22.70
C GLY A 262 29.03 8.34 21.42
N VAL A 263 28.65 7.56 20.42
CA VAL A 263 28.12 8.03 19.14
C VAL A 263 26.60 7.95 19.17
N ILE A 264 25.92 9.08 19.32
CA ILE A 264 24.47 9.13 19.60
C ILE A 264 23.65 9.87 18.55
N GLU A 265 24.29 10.54 17.59
CA GLU A 265 23.58 11.24 16.52
C GLU A 265 23.01 10.21 15.53
N PRO A 266 21.71 10.22 15.22
CA PRO A 266 21.14 9.28 14.27
C PRO A 266 21.79 9.39 12.88
N ASN A 267 21.88 8.26 12.17
CA ASN A 267 22.30 8.24 10.77
C ASN A 267 21.37 9.09 9.90
N ASP A 268 21.93 9.95 9.04
CA ASP A 268 21.17 10.92 8.23
C ASP A 268 20.82 10.43 6.81
N GLU A 269 21.23 9.21 6.45
CA GLU A 269 21.03 8.62 5.12
C GLU A 269 21.69 9.42 3.97
N LEU A 270 22.75 10.18 4.28
CA LEU A 270 23.51 10.97 3.30
C LEU A 270 24.91 10.38 3.04
N CYS A 271 25.48 10.77 1.90
CA CYS A 271 26.82 10.36 1.52
C CYS A 271 27.88 11.19 2.27
N HIS A 272 28.77 10.49 2.96
CA HIS A 272 29.82 11.04 3.81
C HIS A 272 31.19 10.42 3.52
N MET A 273 31.44 10.16 2.23
CA MET A 273 32.71 9.64 1.75
C MET A 273 33.67 10.76 1.35
N GLN A 274 34.91 10.68 1.80
CA GLN A 274 36.00 11.53 1.31
C GLN A 274 37.21 10.66 0.99
N ARG A 275 37.79 10.84 -0.21
CA ARG A 275 38.93 10.04 -0.69
C ARG A 275 38.67 8.53 -0.52
N ASN A 276 37.48 8.09 -0.92
CA ASN A 276 37.00 6.71 -0.83
C ASN A 276 36.84 6.12 0.58
N ARG A 277 36.88 6.93 1.64
CA ARG A 277 36.68 6.46 3.03
C ARG A 277 35.45 7.11 3.65
N TYR A 278 34.70 6.36 4.45
CA TYR A 278 33.66 6.95 5.29
C TYR A 278 34.27 7.82 6.38
N THR A 279 33.70 9.01 6.59
CA THR A 279 34.26 10.03 7.49
C THR A 279 33.40 10.33 8.72
N HIS A 280 32.14 9.87 8.73
CA HIS A 280 31.18 10.21 9.78
C HIS A 280 30.96 9.08 10.80
N GLY A 281 31.85 8.10 10.81
CA GLY A 281 31.82 6.95 11.71
C GLY A 281 31.65 7.25 13.19
N LEU A 282 32.39 8.26 13.67
CA LEU A 282 32.34 8.72 15.06
C LEU A 282 31.40 9.92 15.26
N VAL A 283 30.72 10.35 14.20
CA VAL A 283 29.74 11.44 14.23
C VAL A 283 28.34 10.86 14.33
N GLN A 284 28.04 9.83 13.53
CA GLN A 284 26.72 9.24 13.39
C GLN A 284 26.70 7.79 13.85
N ASP A 285 25.63 7.42 14.53
CA ASP A 285 25.28 6.07 14.92
C ASP A 285 25.01 5.21 13.67
N TYR A 286 25.00 3.90 13.85
CA TYR A 286 24.68 2.96 12.80
C TYR A 286 23.26 3.22 12.26
N PRO A 287 23.02 2.96 10.97
CA PRO A 287 21.68 3.12 10.41
C PRO A 287 20.74 2.03 10.95
N SER A 288 19.46 2.38 11.08
CA SER A 288 18.43 1.40 11.41
C SER A 288 18.11 0.50 10.21
N VAL A 289 17.58 -0.70 10.48
CA VAL A 289 17.08 -1.63 9.45
C VAL A 289 16.05 -0.96 8.54
N ALA A 290 15.20 -0.09 9.10
CA ALA A 290 14.20 0.66 8.34
C ALA A 290 14.83 1.66 7.36
N GLN A 291 15.90 2.36 7.76
CA GLN A 291 16.62 3.28 6.89
C GLN A 291 17.29 2.54 5.72
N ILE A 292 17.93 1.40 5.99
CA ILE A 292 18.49 0.53 4.93
C ILE A 292 17.39 0.05 3.98
N SER A 293 16.27 -0.47 4.52
CA SER A 293 15.13 -0.96 3.73
C SER A 293 14.51 0.15 2.84
N ASN A 294 14.36 1.35 3.38
CA ASN A 294 13.85 2.50 2.65
C ASN A 294 14.79 2.93 1.52
N ASN A 295 16.10 2.96 1.76
CA ASN A 295 17.09 3.30 0.72
C ASN A 295 17.20 2.20 -0.34
N ALA A 296 17.19 0.93 0.05
CA ALA A 296 17.13 -0.19 -0.90
C ALA A 296 15.92 -0.07 -1.84
N ARG A 297 14.73 0.26 -1.31
CA ARG A 297 13.52 0.50 -2.11
C ARG A 297 13.62 1.73 -3.01
N LYS A 298 13.97 2.88 -2.43
CA LYS A 298 14.05 4.17 -3.13
C LYS A 298 15.09 4.13 -4.26
N LEU A 299 16.17 3.40 -4.05
CA LEU A 299 17.29 3.30 -4.98
C LEU A 299 17.27 2.02 -5.81
N LYS A 300 16.24 1.18 -5.68
CA LYS A 300 16.06 -0.08 -6.42
C LYS A 300 17.33 -0.95 -6.38
N MET A 301 17.89 -1.09 -5.18
CA MET A 301 19.09 -1.88 -4.93
C MET A 301 18.69 -3.24 -4.38
N ASN A 302 19.41 -4.27 -4.81
CA ASN A 302 19.17 -5.65 -4.42
C ASN A 302 20.33 -6.09 -3.52
N VAL A 303 20.04 -6.37 -2.25
CA VAL A 303 21.06 -6.72 -1.25
C VAL A 303 21.10 -8.23 -1.07
N ILE A 304 22.24 -8.85 -1.31
CA ILE A 304 22.46 -10.28 -1.13
C ILE A 304 23.37 -10.47 0.07
N PHE A 305 22.80 -10.92 1.19
CA PHE A 305 23.55 -11.33 2.38
C PHE A 305 24.19 -12.70 2.12
N ALA A 306 25.47 -12.70 1.75
CA ALA A 306 26.30 -13.87 1.59
C ALA A 306 27.01 -14.17 2.91
N VAL A 307 26.37 -14.97 3.78
CA VAL A 307 26.80 -15.14 5.17
C VAL A 307 27.03 -16.60 5.51
N THR A 308 27.87 -16.86 6.50
CA THR A 308 28.13 -18.21 7.02
C THR A 308 26.93 -18.76 7.81
N GLU A 309 26.89 -20.08 8.00
CA GLU A 309 25.73 -20.76 8.63
C GLU A 309 25.47 -20.31 10.07
N ASN A 310 26.49 -19.85 10.81
CA ASN A 310 26.35 -19.44 12.22
C ASN A 310 25.50 -18.17 12.43
N VAL A 311 25.46 -17.27 11.45
CA VAL A 311 24.66 -16.02 11.51
C VAL A 311 23.43 -16.05 10.60
N LYS A 312 23.17 -17.18 9.95
CA LYS A 312 22.06 -17.37 9.00
C LYS A 312 20.72 -16.88 9.53
N ILE A 313 20.35 -17.26 10.75
CA ILE A 313 19.03 -16.94 11.33
C ILE A 313 18.84 -15.43 11.39
N THR A 314 19.85 -14.70 11.85
CA THR A 314 19.84 -13.23 11.95
C THR A 314 19.62 -12.61 10.57
N TYR A 315 20.35 -13.04 9.54
CA TYR A 315 20.20 -12.49 8.20
C TYR A 315 18.94 -12.98 7.46
N GLU A 316 18.39 -14.15 7.78
CA GLU A 316 17.07 -14.58 7.30
C GLU A 316 15.95 -13.70 7.88
N MET A 317 16.07 -13.24 9.12
CA MET A 317 15.14 -12.27 9.69
C MET A 317 15.30 -10.89 9.04
N LEU A 318 16.54 -10.44 8.82
CA LEU A 318 16.83 -9.18 8.12
C LEU A 318 16.32 -9.21 6.68
N LYS A 319 16.38 -10.37 6.02
CA LYS A 319 15.82 -10.57 4.68
C LYS A 319 14.34 -10.20 4.59
N GLU A 320 13.55 -10.55 5.60
CA GLU A 320 12.13 -10.25 5.64
C GLU A 320 11.85 -8.76 5.92
N ALA A 321 12.79 -8.05 6.57
CA ALA A 321 12.65 -6.64 6.92
C ALA A 321 13.22 -5.68 5.86
N ILE A 322 14.29 -6.07 5.17
CA ILE A 322 15.00 -5.24 4.20
C ILE A 322 14.45 -5.52 2.80
N TYR A 323 13.94 -4.45 2.18
CA TYR A 323 13.35 -4.51 0.85
C TYR A 323 14.36 -5.03 -0.20
N ASN A 324 13.91 -5.95 -1.06
CA ASN A 324 14.73 -6.63 -2.08
C ASN A 324 16.04 -7.24 -1.57
N SER A 325 16.00 -7.80 -0.37
CA SER A 325 17.14 -8.54 0.15
C SER A 325 16.94 -10.05 0.03
N GLN A 326 18.06 -10.77 -0.04
CA GLN A 326 18.10 -12.24 -0.02
C GLN A 326 19.25 -12.71 0.86
N THR A 327 19.10 -13.90 1.44
CA THR A 327 20.15 -14.56 2.21
C THR A 327 20.64 -15.76 1.42
N ALA A 328 21.95 -15.92 1.37
CA ALA A 328 22.59 -17.04 0.72
C ALA A 328 23.77 -17.51 1.57
N ILE A 329 23.90 -18.83 1.71
CA ILE A 329 24.87 -19.41 2.63
C ILE A 329 26.24 -19.49 1.96
N LEU A 330 27.19 -18.75 2.52
CA LEU A 330 28.61 -18.84 2.21
C LEU A 330 29.19 -20.02 2.99
N LYS A 331 29.88 -20.92 2.31
CA LYS A 331 30.72 -21.90 3.01
C LYS A 331 31.80 -21.15 3.77
N GLY A 332 32.25 -21.68 4.90
CA GLY A 332 33.29 -21.02 5.72
C GLY A 332 34.64 -20.86 5.03
N ASP A 333 34.84 -21.38 3.81
CA ASP A 333 36.02 -21.14 2.97
C ASP A 333 35.69 -20.32 1.70
N SER A 334 34.48 -19.75 1.62
CA SER A 334 33.92 -19.04 0.45
C SER A 334 33.94 -19.81 -0.88
N SER A 335 34.13 -21.13 -0.88
CA SER A 335 34.33 -21.90 -2.13
C SER A 335 33.13 -21.90 -3.08
N ASN A 336 31.93 -21.60 -2.58
CA ASN A 336 30.70 -21.52 -3.36
C ASN A 336 30.31 -20.10 -3.81
N VAL A 337 31.12 -19.07 -3.53
CA VAL A 337 30.76 -17.65 -3.80
C VAL A 337 30.35 -17.38 -5.26
N VAL A 338 31.00 -18.03 -6.23
CA VAL A 338 30.70 -17.85 -7.65
C VAL A 338 29.32 -18.40 -8.02
N GLU A 339 29.02 -19.63 -7.57
CA GLU A 339 27.74 -20.27 -7.85
C GLU A 339 26.61 -19.54 -7.11
N LEU A 340 26.87 -19.13 -5.86
CA LEU A 340 25.96 -18.33 -5.05
C LEU A 340 25.52 -17.07 -5.79
N ILE A 341 26.47 -16.22 -6.20
CA ILE A 341 26.13 -14.95 -6.86
C ILE A 341 25.38 -15.19 -8.18
N LYS A 342 25.77 -16.21 -8.94
CA LYS A 342 25.07 -16.62 -10.15
C LYS A 342 23.61 -16.97 -9.86
N GLU A 343 23.35 -17.84 -8.88
CA GLU A 343 21.99 -18.26 -8.52
C GLU A 343 21.14 -17.08 -8.06
N GLN A 344 21.73 -16.16 -7.28
CA GLN A 344 21.04 -14.96 -6.81
C GLN A 344 20.71 -14.01 -7.95
N TYR A 345 21.60 -13.84 -8.93
CA TYR A 345 21.30 -13.10 -10.15
C TYR A 345 20.17 -13.76 -10.94
N ASP A 346 20.26 -15.07 -11.19
CA ASP A 346 19.24 -15.77 -11.97
C ASP A 346 17.87 -15.64 -11.29
N LYS A 347 17.80 -15.84 -9.97
CA LYS A 347 16.57 -15.65 -9.19
C LYS A 347 16.02 -14.23 -9.24
N LEU A 348 16.86 -13.19 -9.07
CA LEU A 348 16.45 -11.79 -9.18
C LEU A 348 15.88 -11.44 -10.57
N THR A 349 16.39 -12.09 -11.61
CA THR A 349 15.93 -11.88 -12.98
C THR A 349 14.68 -12.67 -13.35
N GLN A 350 14.45 -13.81 -12.69
CA GLN A 350 13.32 -14.69 -12.95
C GLN A 350 12.09 -14.32 -12.11
N ASP A 351 12.27 -13.94 -10.84
CA ASP A 351 11.18 -13.57 -9.94
C ASP A 351 10.83 -12.09 -10.10
N VAL A 352 9.89 -11.80 -11.01
CA VAL A 352 9.40 -10.45 -11.27
C VAL A 352 8.30 -10.10 -10.27
N ILE A 353 8.57 -9.12 -9.41
CA ILE A 353 7.62 -8.57 -8.43
C ILE A 353 7.33 -7.13 -8.81
N MET A 354 6.05 -6.78 -8.97
CA MET A 354 5.62 -5.41 -9.28
C MET A 354 5.24 -4.67 -7.98
N ASP A 355 5.89 -3.53 -7.76
CA ASP A 355 5.53 -2.56 -6.74
C ASP A 355 4.45 -1.61 -7.25
N TYR A 356 3.58 -1.21 -6.33
CA TYR A 356 2.64 -0.11 -6.49
C TYR A 356 2.31 0.47 -5.11
N PRO A 357 1.91 1.74 -5.03
CA PRO A 357 1.58 2.37 -3.74
C PRO A 357 0.27 1.81 -3.17
N LYS A 358 0.24 1.68 -1.83
CA LYS A 358 -1.01 1.52 -1.08
C LYS A 358 -1.51 2.92 -0.67
N ASN A 359 -2.79 3.19 -0.87
CA ASN A 359 -3.42 4.49 -0.61
C ASN A 359 -4.89 4.27 -0.23
N ASP A 360 -5.46 5.13 0.61
CA ASP A 360 -6.87 5.04 1.00
C ASP A 360 -7.82 5.60 -0.09
N ASP A 361 -7.31 6.48 -0.95
CA ASP A 361 -8.08 7.13 -2.02
C ASP A 361 -8.31 6.21 -3.23
N PHE A 362 -7.44 5.22 -3.44
CA PHE A 362 -7.53 4.28 -4.56
C PHE A 362 -6.96 2.90 -4.21
N GLU A 363 -7.48 1.86 -4.85
CA GLU A 363 -7.02 0.48 -4.74
C GLU A 363 -6.48 -0.02 -6.08
N ILE A 364 -5.32 -0.66 -6.06
CA ILE A 364 -4.76 -1.35 -7.24
C ILE A 364 -4.75 -2.85 -6.98
N LYS A 365 -5.37 -3.60 -7.88
CA LYS A 365 -5.28 -5.06 -7.94
C LYS A 365 -4.60 -5.47 -9.24
N MET A 366 -3.71 -6.46 -9.15
CA MET A 366 -3.00 -6.99 -10.30
C MET A 366 -3.36 -8.46 -10.47
N PHE A 367 -3.59 -8.86 -11.71
CA PHE A 367 -3.91 -10.23 -12.06
C PHE A 367 -2.95 -10.74 -13.13
N SER A 368 -2.50 -11.97 -12.99
CA SER A 368 -1.63 -12.62 -13.98
C SER A 368 -1.93 -14.11 -14.10
N SER A 369 -1.65 -14.68 -15.27
CA SER A 369 -1.65 -16.11 -15.56
C SER A 369 -0.24 -16.68 -15.61
N CYS A 370 0.71 -16.08 -14.91
CA CYS A 370 2.11 -16.49 -15.00
C CYS A 370 2.42 -17.79 -14.25
N LYS A 371 1.75 -18.05 -13.12
CA LYS A 371 1.96 -19.24 -12.29
C LYS A 371 1.10 -20.45 -12.71
N GLY A 372 0.40 -20.40 -13.85
CA GLY A 372 -0.47 -21.46 -14.36
C GLY A 372 -1.41 -20.96 -15.45
N ASN A 373 -2.32 -21.82 -15.95
CA ASN A 373 -3.25 -21.40 -17.02
C ASN A 373 -4.38 -20.48 -16.52
N GLU A 374 -4.61 -20.42 -15.21
CA GLU A 374 -5.67 -19.62 -14.60
C GLU A 374 -5.17 -18.24 -14.16
N ARG A 375 -6.00 -17.23 -14.40
CA ARG A 375 -5.78 -15.86 -13.95
C ARG A 375 -6.00 -15.77 -12.43
N LYS A 376 -4.97 -15.38 -11.69
CA LYS A 376 -5.03 -15.19 -10.23
C LYS A 376 -4.61 -13.78 -9.85
N GLU A 377 -5.14 -13.28 -8.75
CA GLU A 377 -4.69 -12.02 -8.15
C GLU A 377 -3.27 -12.20 -7.65
N THR A 378 -2.33 -11.52 -8.30
CA THR A 378 -0.91 -11.54 -7.94
C THR A 378 -0.17 -10.41 -8.64
N ASN A 379 0.82 -9.85 -7.94
CA ASN A 379 1.81 -8.93 -8.49
C ASN A 379 3.15 -9.62 -8.77
N THR A 380 3.20 -10.95 -8.67
CA THR A 380 4.42 -11.75 -8.85
C THR A 380 4.30 -12.68 -10.05
N CYS A 381 5.40 -12.82 -10.79
CA CYS A 381 5.49 -13.72 -11.94
C CYS A 381 6.89 -14.30 -12.06
N PHE A 382 6.96 -15.61 -12.34
CA PHE A 382 8.20 -16.32 -12.62
C PHE A 382 8.44 -16.37 -14.13
N VAL A 383 9.56 -15.79 -14.58
CA VAL A 383 10.00 -15.78 -15.97
C VAL A 383 10.87 -16.99 -16.26
N LYS A 384 10.44 -17.85 -17.17
CA LYS A 384 11.19 -19.06 -17.53
C LYS A 384 12.39 -18.76 -18.43
N LYS A 385 12.24 -17.82 -19.38
CA LYS A 385 13.30 -17.45 -20.33
C LYS A 385 13.41 -15.93 -20.43
N LYS A 386 14.66 -15.44 -20.49
CA LYS A 386 14.95 -14.03 -20.77
C LYS A 386 14.28 -13.63 -22.09
N GLY A 387 13.61 -12.48 -22.11
CA GLY A 387 12.85 -12.01 -23.26
C GLY A 387 11.41 -12.53 -23.36
N ASP A 388 10.94 -13.38 -22.46
CA ASP A 388 9.51 -13.67 -22.38
C ASP A 388 8.75 -12.40 -21.95
N THR A 389 7.60 -12.15 -22.57
CA THR A 389 6.73 -11.03 -22.19
C THR A 389 5.69 -11.50 -21.19
N ILE A 390 5.65 -10.83 -20.04
CA ILE A 390 4.64 -11.01 -18.99
C ILE A 390 3.55 -9.98 -19.21
N THR A 391 2.30 -10.40 -19.01
CA THR A 391 1.16 -9.47 -18.95
C THR A 391 0.55 -9.50 -17.56
N PHE A 392 0.41 -8.32 -16.97
CA PHE A 392 -0.38 -8.08 -15.78
C PHE A 392 -1.61 -7.28 -16.17
N ASN A 393 -2.79 -7.82 -15.88
CA ASN A 393 -4.02 -7.04 -15.99
C ASN A 393 -4.19 -6.24 -14.70
N VAL A 394 -4.06 -4.92 -14.79
CA VAL A 394 -4.15 -4.02 -13.64
C VAL A 394 -5.57 -3.50 -13.55
N GLN A 395 -6.14 -3.51 -12.35
CA GLN A 395 -7.41 -2.87 -12.01
C GLN A 395 -7.15 -1.78 -10.99
N LEU A 396 -7.38 -0.53 -11.38
CA LEU A 396 -7.36 0.63 -10.50
C LEU A 396 -8.81 1.01 -10.15
N GLU A 397 -9.13 1.06 -8.87
CA GLU A 397 -10.42 1.49 -8.34
C GLU A 397 -10.25 2.77 -7.53
N VAL A 398 -10.97 3.83 -7.88
CA VAL A 398 -11.02 5.04 -7.05
C VAL A 398 -12.01 4.81 -5.92
N LYS A 399 -11.58 4.91 -4.66
CA LYS A 399 -12.46 4.68 -3.49
C LYS A 399 -13.18 5.95 -3.07
N GLN A 400 -12.47 7.07 -3.04
CA GLN A 400 -12.99 8.34 -2.53
C GLN A 400 -12.32 9.53 -3.21
N CYS A 401 -12.85 10.71 -2.91
CA CYS A 401 -12.32 11.97 -3.41
C CYS A 401 -11.06 12.38 -2.62
N PRO A 402 -9.88 12.43 -3.26
CA PRO A 402 -8.64 12.80 -2.59
C PRO A 402 -8.57 14.30 -2.31
N ALA A 403 -7.74 14.70 -1.33
CA ALA A 403 -7.45 16.11 -1.08
C ALA A 403 -6.82 16.81 -2.30
N ARG A 404 -6.01 16.08 -3.07
CA ARG A 404 -5.47 16.50 -4.37
C ARG A 404 -6.12 15.69 -5.47
N LYS A 405 -6.93 16.36 -6.31
CA LYS A 405 -7.67 15.73 -7.42
C LYS A 405 -6.75 15.05 -8.44
N THR A 406 -5.54 15.56 -8.63
CA THR A 406 -4.55 14.99 -9.55
C THR A 406 -3.43 14.32 -8.77
N GLN A 407 -3.15 13.06 -9.09
CA GLN A 407 -2.11 12.26 -8.46
C GLN A 407 -1.25 11.55 -9.51
N LYS A 408 0.03 11.34 -9.18
CA LYS A 408 0.92 10.49 -9.96
C LYS A 408 1.12 9.17 -9.23
N ILE A 409 0.85 8.08 -9.92
CA ILE A 409 1.02 6.72 -9.41
C ILE A 409 2.10 6.04 -10.24
N TYR A 410 2.95 5.26 -9.58
CA TYR A 410 4.02 4.51 -10.22
C TYR A 410 3.82 3.03 -9.99
N ILE A 411 3.83 2.24 -11.07
CA ILE A 411 3.91 0.78 -11.03
C ILE A 411 5.24 0.38 -11.64
N ALA A 412 6.07 -0.37 -10.91
CA ALA A 412 7.43 -0.69 -11.34
C ALA A 412 7.83 -2.09 -10.87
N PRO A 413 8.68 -2.81 -11.62
CA PRO A 413 9.38 -3.95 -11.06
C PRO A 413 10.19 -3.53 -9.83
N SER A 414 10.30 -4.46 -8.89
CA SER A 414 10.99 -4.23 -7.63
C SER A 414 12.48 -4.01 -7.84
N SER A 415 13.09 -4.74 -8.79
CA SER A 415 14.54 -4.85 -8.96
C SER A 415 15.20 -3.82 -9.90
N ILE A 416 14.42 -3.01 -10.63
CA ILE A 416 14.92 -2.03 -11.61
C ILE A 416 14.14 -0.69 -11.55
N ASN A 417 14.66 0.34 -12.23
CA ASN A 417 14.10 1.71 -12.18
C ASN A 417 13.01 2.00 -13.21
N GLU A 418 12.86 1.19 -14.26
CA GLU A 418 11.81 1.38 -15.27
C GLU A 418 10.42 1.26 -14.63
N ARG A 419 9.47 2.09 -15.07
CA ARG A 419 8.14 2.16 -14.47
C ARG A 419 7.07 2.62 -15.44
N LEU A 420 5.83 2.25 -15.14
CA LEU A 420 4.63 2.89 -15.66
C LEU A 420 4.28 4.10 -14.77
N GLU A 421 4.12 5.28 -15.38
CA GLU A 421 3.55 6.48 -14.75
C GLU A 421 2.04 6.58 -15.08
N ILE A 422 1.20 6.70 -14.06
CA ILE A 422 -0.24 6.92 -14.20
C ILE A 422 -0.55 8.32 -13.69
N ASP A 423 -1.02 9.19 -14.58
CA ASP A 423 -1.61 10.48 -14.22
C ASP A 423 -3.09 10.25 -13.93
N LEU A 424 -3.45 10.16 -12.64
CA LEU A 424 -4.82 9.97 -12.17
C LEU A 424 -5.47 11.33 -11.86
N GLU A 425 -6.59 11.64 -12.53
CA GLU A 425 -7.47 12.76 -12.23
C GLU A 425 -8.79 12.23 -11.66
N VAL A 426 -9.09 12.59 -10.41
CA VAL A 426 -10.32 12.16 -9.75
C VAL A 426 -11.43 13.19 -9.93
N ASP A 427 -12.53 12.78 -10.56
CA ASP A 427 -13.72 13.62 -10.79
C ASP A 427 -14.60 13.67 -9.55
N CYS A 428 -14.47 14.78 -8.81
CA CYS A 428 -15.21 15.05 -7.57
C CYS A 428 -16.07 16.31 -7.64
N GLU A 429 -15.94 17.10 -8.70
CA GLU A 429 -16.66 18.36 -8.89
C GLU A 429 -17.18 18.44 -10.31
N CYS A 430 -18.37 18.99 -10.46
CA CYS A 430 -18.96 19.18 -11.77
C CYS A 430 -18.38 20.42 -12.46
N ASP A 431 -18.36 20.43 -13.79
CA ASP A 431 -17.90 21.59 -14.56
C ASP A 431 -18.71 22.87 -14.25
N CYS A 432 -20.02 22.72 -14.02
CA CYS A 432 -20.91 23.80 -13.59
C CYS A 432 -20.63 24.28 -12.16
N GLU A 433 -19.77 23.60 -11.38
CA GLU A 433 -19.37 24.04 -10.05
C GLU A 433 -18.07 24.84 -10.02
N LYS A 434 -17.31 24.80 -11.11
CA LYS A 434 -16.03 25.51 -11.23
C LYS A 434 -16.23 27.02 -11.09
N THR A 435 -15.25 27.69 -10.50
CA THR A 435 -15.27 29.14 -10.28
C THR A 435 -15.52 29.87 -11.61
N GLY A 436 -16.51 30.77 -11.62
CA GLY A 436 -16.91 31.52 -12.81
C GLY A 436 -18.00 30.85 -13.66
N ASN A 437 -18.33 29.58 -13.43
CA ASN A 437 -19.39 28.86 -14.14
C ASN A 437 -20.74 28.94 -13.39
N PHE A 438 -21.20 30.15 -13.11
CA PHE A 438 -22.53 30.41 -12.54
C PHE A 438 -23.20 31.56 -13.29
N LEU A 439 -24.53 31.58 -13.27
CA LEU A 439 -25.29 32.68 -13.85
C LEU A 439 -25.67 33.67 -12.73
N PRO A 440 -25.09 34.88 -12.69
CA PRO A 440 -25.31 35.82 -11.61
C PRO A 440 -26.73 36.40 -11.66
N ALA A 441 -27.33 36.63 -10.48
CA ALA A 441 -28.64 37.27 -10.34
C ALA A 441 -29.70 36.72 -11.32
N HIS A 442 -29.77 35.39 -11.45
CA HIS A 442 -30.56 34.74 -12.48
C HIS A 442 -32.06 34.86 -12.21
N GLU A 443 -32.88 34.96 -13.26
CA GLU A 443 -34.34 35.11 -13.13
C GLU A 443 -35.00 33.96 -12.36
N ARG A 444 -34.55 32.72 -12.57
CA ARG A 444 -34.99 31.54 -11.80
C ARG A 444 -34.73 31.64 -10.28
N CYS A 445 -33.80 32.50 -9.88
CA CYS A 445 -33.47 32.79 -8.48
C CYS A 445 -34.03 34.15 -8.04
N ASN A 446 -35.13 34.60 -8.65
CA ASN A 446 -35.77 35.90 -8.40
C ASN A 446 -34.85 37.13 -8.56
N ARG A 447 -33.73 36.98 -9.29
CA ARG A 447 -32.65 37.98 -9.36
C ARG A 447 -31.99 38.31 -8.02
N GLN A 448 -32.22 37.48 -7.01
CA GLN A 448 -31.70 37.61 -5.64
C GLN A 448 -30.79 36.43 -5.27
N GLY A 449 -30.24 35.77 -6.29
CA GLY A 449 -29.33 34.65 -6.15
C GLY A 449 -28.67 34.28 -7.46
N ASP A 450 -27.57 33.56 -7.34
CA ASP A 450 -26.78 33.07 -8.47
C ASP A 450 -27.18 31.62 -8.77
N LEU A 451 -27.37 31.28 -10.05
CA LEU A 451 -27.73 29.93 -10.46
C LEU A 451 -26.48 29.11 -10.77
N LYS A 452 -26.26 28.04 -10.02
CA LYS A 452 -25.09 27.15 -10.12
C LYS A 452 -25.55 25.69 -10.21
N CYS A 453 -25.23 25.00 -11.30
CA CYS A 453 -25.69 23.62 -11.58
C CYS A 453 -27.22 23.41 -11.43
N GLY A 454 -28.00 24.46 -11.74
CA GLY A 454 -29.45 24.43 -11.57
C GLY A 454 -29.96 24.76 -10.16
N VAL A 455 -29.09 24.99 -9.18
CA VAL A 455 -29.45 25.35 -7.80
C VAL A 455 -29.16 26.84 -7.55
N CYS A 456 -30.07 27.52 -6.86
CA CYS A 456 -29.90 28.92 -6.50
C CYS A 456 -29.04 29.07 -5.23
N SER A 457 -27.99 29.89 -5.33
CA SER A 457 -27.22 30.39 -4.20
C SER A 457 -27.67 31.82 -3.89
N CYS A 458 -28.47 31.98 -2.85
CA CYS A 458 -29.13 33.24 -2.55
C CYS A 458 -28.15 34.31 -2.06
N HIS A 459 -28.37 35.55 -2.49
CA HIS A 459 -27.66 36.73 -2.01
C HIS A 459 -28.04 37.01 -0.55
N GLN A 460 -27.27 37.88 0.10
CA GLN A 460 -27.46 38.19 1.52
C GLN A 460 -28.90 38.63 1.83
N ASN A 461 -29.50 38.05 2.88
CA ASN A 461 -30.88 38.26 3.33
C ASN A 461 -31.98 37.55 2.50
N PHE A 462 -31.63 36.77 1.48
CA PHE A 462 -32.59 35.97 0.73
C PHE A 462 -32.41 34.47 0.99
N TRP A 463 -33.50 33.70 0.98
CA TRP A 463 -33.46 32.24 1.14
C TRP A 463 -34.61 31.54 0.40
N GLY A 464 -34.63 30.21 0.49
CA GLY A 464 -35.57 29.34 -0.21
C GLY A 464 -35.02 28.85 -1.55
N PRO A 465 -35.65 27.83 -2.17
CA PRO A 465 -35.12 27.14 -3.36
C PRO A 465 -34.94 28.06 -4.58
N LYS A 466 -35.66 29.18 -4.63
CA LYS A 466 -35.61 30.20 -5.68
C LYS A 466 -35.23 31.60 -5.16
N CYS A 467 -34.76 31.74 -3.92
CA CYS A 467 -34.37 33.03 -3.33
C CYS A 467 -35.47 34.11 -3.31
N GLY A 468 -36.73 33.69 -3.18
CA GLY A 468 -37.89 34.61 -3.20
C GLY A 468 -38.22 35.25 -1.86
N CYS A 469 -37.66 34.75 -0.76
CA CYS A 469 -38.04 35.12 0.60
C CYS A 469 -36.97 36.07 1.19
N ASN A 470 -37.36 37.14 1.89
CA ASN A 470 -36.45 38.16 2.46
C ASN A 470 -36.79 38.40 3.95
N THR A 471 -35.78 38.76 4.76
CA THR A 471 -35.95 39.10 6.19
C THR A 471 -36.92 40.26 6.42
N ASN A 472 -37.09 41.14 5.42
CA ASN A 472 -37.98 42.29 5.49
C ASN A 472 -39.40 42.04 4.95
N SER A 473 -39.70 40.87 4.35
CA SER A 473 -41.06 40.52 3.92
C SER A 473 -41.86 39.87 5.06
N VAL A 474 -41.90 40.53 6.21
CA VAL A 474 -42.91 40.29 7.25
C VAL A 474 -44.06 41.26 7.00
N SER A 475 -44.80 41.04 5.92
CA SER A 475 -46.05 41.76 5.72
C SER A 475 -46.97 40.98 4.78
N ASN A 476 -47.94 40.34 5.41
CA ASN A 476 -49.27 40.04 4.88
C ASN A 476 -49.34 39.04 3.73
N LYS A 477 -49.27 37.76 4.07
CA LYS A 477 -50.25 36.73 3.71
C LYS A 477 -50.22 35.72 4.85
N GLU A 478 -51.38 35.22 5.27
CA GLU A 478 -51.46 34.04 6.13
C GLU A 478 -50.53 32.99 5.51
N GLU A 479 -49.38 32.72 6.14
CA GLU A 479 -48.46 31.69 5.68
C GLU A 479 -49.23 30.38 5.80
N ASP A 480 -49.65 29.86 4.66
CA ASP A 480 -50.19 28.52 4.53
C ASP A 480 -49.10 27.53 4.94
N ASN A 481 -49.02 27.27 6.24
CA ASN A 481 -48.06 26.36 6.86
C ASN A 481 -48.35 24.91 6.49
N SER A 482 -49.39 24.62 5.69
CA SER A 482 -49.72 23.28 5.21
C SER A 482 -48.54 22.62 4.48
N ALA A 483 -47.72 23.39 3.76
CA ALA A 483 -46.52 22.89 3.08
C ALA A 483 -45.41 22.42 4.04
N CYS A 484 -45.47 22.84 5.30
CA CYS A 484 -44.53 22.51 6.38
C CYS A 484 -45.13 21.56 7.43
N GLU A 485 -46.35 21.09 7.22
CA GLU A 485 -47.08 20.30 8.20
C GLU A 485 -46.99 18.81 7.87
N ARG A 486 -46.65 18.02 8.89
CA ARG A 486 -46.68 16.56 8.82
C ARG A 486 -47.34 16.02 10.07
N ASN A 487 -48.37 15.18 9.89
CA ASN A 487 -49.15 14.58 10.99
C ASN A 487 -49.75 15.60 11.99
N GLY A 488 -50.13 16.80 11.54
CA GLY A 488 -50.66 17.83 12.43
C GLY A 488 -49.60 18.73 13.09
N GLU A 489 -48.31 18.48 12.83
CA GLU A 489 -47.22 19.24 13.42
C GLU A 489 -46.46 20.02 12.35
N THR A 490 -46.38 21.34 12.52
CA THR A 490 -45.52 22.19 11.68
C THR A 490 -44.05 21.94 12.05
N CYS A 491 -43.26 21.47 11.09
CA CYS A 491 -41.82 21.20 11.24
C CYS A 491 -41.47 20.32 12.45
N SER A 492 -42.34 19.38 12.81
CA SER A 492 -42.18 18.46 13.96
C SER A 492 -41.81 19.17 15.27
N HIS A 493 -42.25 20.44 15.44
CA HIS A 493 -41.89 21.33 16.55
C HIS A 493 -40.38 21.55 16.76
N ARG A 494 -39.57 21.18 15.77
CA ARG A 494 -38.10 21.23 15.79
C ARG A 494 -37.55 22.24 14.78
N GLY A 495 -38.42 23.06 14.22
CA GLY A 495 -38.07 24.15 13.32
C GLY A 495 -39.18 25.18 13.18
N GLU A 496 -38.88 26.22 12.41
CA GLU A 496 -39.84 27.24 11.98
C GLU A 496 -40.20 26.99 10.51
N CYS A 497 -41.48 26.98 10.18
CA CYS A 497 -41.90 27.06 8.78
C CYS A 497 -41.66 28.49 8.31
N LYS A 498 -40.79 28.65 7.31
CA LYS A 498 -40.63 29.94 6.64
C LYS A 498 -40.73 29.71 5.16
N CYS A 499 -41.68 30.40 4.51
CA CYS A 499 -41.81 30.36 3.05
C CYS A 499 -42.09 28.93 2.51
N GLY A 500 -42.90 28.14 3.24
CA GLY A 500 -43.31 26.79 2.83
C GLY A 500 -42.25 25.69 2.97
N ALA A 501 -41.15 25.97 3.67
CA ALA A 501 -40.13 24.99 4.03
C ALA A 501 -39.75 25.09 5.51
N CYS A 502 -39.38 23.96 6.12
CA CYS A 502 -38.97 23.91 7.51
C CYS A 502 -37.49 24.28 7.69
N LEU A 503 -37.22 25.22 8.58
CA LEU A 503 -35.89 25.57 9.06
C LEU A 503 -35.69 24.99 10.46
N CYS A 504 -34.88 23.94 10.57
CA CYS A 504 -34.67 23.26 11.84
C CYS A 504 -33.85 24.13 12.81
N TYR A 505 -34.23 24.18 14.09
CA TYR A 505 -33.58 25.02 15.10
C TYR A 505 -32.12 24.64 15.35
N ASP A 506 -31.79 23.36 15.20
CA ASP A 506 -30.43 22.81 15.32
C ASP A 506 -30.18 21.91 14.10
N PRO A 507 -29.65 22.46 12.99
CA PRO A 507 -29.45 21.72 11.74
C PRO A 507 -28.41 20.58 11.83
N GLU A 508 -27.54 20.59 12.85
CA GLU A 508 -26.58 19.50 13.09
C GLU A 508 -27.26 18.29 13.76
N ARG A 509 -28.35 18.55 14.47
CA ARG A 509 -29.14 17.54 15.18
C ARG A 509 -30.39 17.10 14.42
N TYR A 510 -31.12 18.04 13.86
CA TYR A 510 -32.43 17.82 13.26
C TYR A 510 -32.37 17.95 11.75
N SER A 511 -32.94 16.97 11.05
CA SER A 511 -32.90 16.92 9.59
C SER A 511 -34.21 16.38 8.98
N GLY A 512 -34.31 16.44 7.65
CA GLY A 512 -35.51 16.07 6.89
C GLY A 512 -36.39 17.27 6.55
N GLN A 513 -37.26 17.09 5.55
CA GLN A 513 -38.14 18.15 5.01
C GLN A 513 -39.02 18.83 6.06
N PHE A 514 -39.35 18.13 7.15
CA PHE A 514 -40.18 18.61 8.25
C PHE A 514 -39.42 18.60 9.58
N CYS A 515 -38.07 18.58 9.57
CA CYS A 515 -37.24 18.47 10.78
C CYS A 515 -37.55 17.25 11.66
N GLN A 516 -38.08 16.19 11.06
CA GLN A 516 -38.60 15.04 11.78
C GLN A 516 -37.51 14.12 12.35
N CYS A 517 -36.29 14.14 11.78
CA CYS A 517 -35.21 13.24 12.16
C CYS A 517 -34.36 13.85 13.28
N ASP A 518 -34.04 13.10 14.35
CA ASP A 518 -33.09 13.51 15.40
C ASP A 518 -31.87 12.59 15.39
N SER A 519 -30.69 13.14 15.04
CA SER A 519 -29.45 12.37 14.92
C SER A 519 -28.98 11.78 16.25
N LYS A 520 -29.40 12.34 17.40
CA LYS A 520 -29.05 11.82 18.74
C LYS A 520 -29.84 10.59 19.16
N LYS A 521 -30.90 10.22 18.42
CA LYS A 521 -31.66 8.99 18.70
C LYS A 521 -31.08 7.74 18.05
N CYS A 522 -30.12 7.91 17.14
CA CYS A 522 -29.36 6.79 16.61
C CYS A 522 -28.46 6.17 17.70
N ALA A 523 -28.26 4.86 17.65
CA ALA A 523 -27.48 4.17 18.67
C ALA A 523 -26.01 4.60 18.64
N VAL A 524 -25.40 4.66 19.82
CA VAL A 524 -23.98 4.99 20.00
C VAL A 524 -23.21 3.69 20.21
N GLY A 525 -22.20 3.47 19.37
CA GLY A 525 -21.35 2.29 19.46
C GLY A 525 -20.39 2.34 20.65
N PRO A 526 -19.69 1.22 20.94
CA PRO A 526 -18.74 1.12 22.07
C PRO A 526 -17.59 2.15 22.02
N ASN A 527 -17.29 2.66 20.84
CA ASN A 527 -16.29 3.71 20.62
C ASN A 527 -16.79 5.13 20.92
N GLY A 528 -18.00 5.27 21.47
CA GLY A 528 -18.62 6.55 21.82
C GLY A 528 -19.14 7.36 20.64
N LYS A 529 -19.16 6.79 19.42
CA LYS A 529 -19.63 7.46 18.20
C LYS A 529 -21.00 6.94 17.78
N ILE A 530 -21.85 7.84 17.28
CA ILE A 530 -23.15 7.48 16.69
C ILE A 530 -22.91 6.53 15.50
N CYS A 531 -23.64 5.42 15.46
CA CYS A 531 -23.52 4.34 14.47
C CYS A 531 -22.08 3.80 14.30
N SER A 532 -21.33 3.78 15.41
CA SER A 532 -19.93 3.37 15.47
C SER A 532 -18.97 4.19 14.59
N GLY A 533 -19.41 5.33 14.09
CA GLY A 533 -18.60 6.30 13.34
C GLY A 533 -18.73 6.19 11.82
N PRO A 534 -18.20 7.19 11.09
CA PRO A 534 -18.51 7.44 9.67
C PRO A 534 -17.93 6.41 8.70
N THR A 535 -17.21 5.40 9.19
CA THR A 535 -16.63 4.31 8.38
C THR A 535 -17.37 2.98 8.55
N GLN A 536 -18.29 2.89 9.53
CA GLN A 536 -18.97 1.63 9.89
C GLN A 536 -20.49 1.72 9.66
N GLY A 537 -21.07 2.88 9.93
CA GLY A 537 -22.46 3.15 9.64
C GLY A 537 -22.78 4.63 9.70
N ARG A 538 -23.97 4.98 9.25
CA ARG A 538 -24.48 6.36 9.33
C ARG A 538 -25.86 6.37 9.95
N CYS A 539 -26.13 7.44 10.69
CA CYS A 539 -27.47 7.69 11.23
C CYS A 539 -28.39 8.14 10.09
N ASP A 540 -29.44 7.37 9.84
CA ASP A 540 -30.53 7.71 8.95
C ASP A 540 -31.83 7.75 9.77
N CYS A 541 -32.33 8.96 9.99
CA CYS A 541 -33.59 9.25 10.66
C CYS A 541 -33.93 8.34 11.86
N GLU A 542 -33.13 8.43 12.93
CA GLU A 542 -33.28 7.68 14.20
C GLU A 542 -32.85 6.19 14.15
N GLY A 543 -32.39 5.68 13.00
CA GLY A 543 -31.80 4.33 12.86
C GLY A 543 -30.37 4.36 12.29
N CYS A 544 -29.56 3.34 12.59
CA CYS A 544 -28.24 3.20 11.97
C CYS A 544 -28.32 2.34 10.71
N VAL A 545 -27.86 2.89 9.59
CA VAL A 545 -27.65 2.15 8.33
C VAL A 545 -26.17 1.77 8.27
N CYS A 546 -25.91 0.47 8.35
CA CYS A 546 -24.56 -0.06 8.35
C CYS A 546 -24.01 -0.15 6.93
N PHE A 547 -22.73 0.18 6.76
CA PHE A 547 -22.07 0.07 5.46
C PHE A 547 -21.73 -1.40 5.15
N GLU A 548 -21.45 -1.67 3.87
CA GLU A 548 -21.08 -3.01 3.41
C GLU A 548 -19.90 -3.55 4.23
N GLY A 549 -20.04 -4.76 4.78
CA GLY A 549 -19.08 -5.35 5.71
C GLY A 549 -19.42 -5.18 7.20
N TRP A 550 -20.60 -4.62 7.55
CA TRP A 550 -21.08 -4.47 8.93
C TRP A 550 -22.52 -4.96 9.11
N LYS A 551 -22.76 -5.77 10.16
CA LYS A 551 -24.07 -6.35 10.52
C LYS A 551 -25.06 -5.30 11.02
N SER A 552 -26.33 -5.52 10.68
CA SER A 552 -27.52 -4.80 11.20
C SER A 552 -27.78 -5.06 12.70
N LYS A 553 -26.87 -4.63 13.57
CA LYS A 553 -27.17 -4.32 14.97
C LYS A 553 -27.59 -2.84 15.06
N PRO A 554 -28.28 -2.39 16.13
CA PRO A 554 -28.77 -1.01 16.20
C PRO A 554 -27.68 0.07 16.07
N ASP A 555 -26.39 -0.25 16.22
CA ASP A 555 -25.25 0.66 16.29
C ASP A 555 -24.14 0.43 15.24
N CYS A 556 -24.26 -0.54 14.33
CA CYS A 556 -23.25 -0.91 13.33
C CYS A 556 -21.85 -1.27 13.88
N SER A 557 -21.75 -1.72 15.13
CA SER A 557 -20.47 -2.05 15.77
C SER A 557 -19.89 -3.42 15.37
N CYS A 558 -20.65 -4.21 14.61
CA CYS A 558 -20.38 -5.63 14.38
C CYS A 558 -19.99 -5.88 12.92
N SER A 559 -18.81 -6.43 12.67
CA SER A 559 -18.35 -6.77 11.32
C SER A 559 -19.08 -7.99 10.74
N ASP A 560 -19.33 -7.96 9.43
CA ASP A 560 -19.77 -9.10 8.61
C ASP A 560 -18.59 -9.95 8.10
N ASN A 561 -17.36 -9.45 8.24
CA ASN A 561 -16.20 -10.19 7.80
C ASN A 561 -15.86 -11.32 8.79
N THR A 562 -15.89 -12.57 8.31
CA THR A 562 -15.54 -13.76 9.08
C THR A 562 -14.08 -14.17 8.95
N SER A 563 -13.26 -13.46 8.16
CA SER A 563 -11.85 -13.80 7.95
C SER A 563 -11.02 -13.77 9.24
N SER A 564 -11.39 -12.93 10.21
CA SER A 564 -10.72 -12.87 11.52
C SER A 564 -11.05 -14.05 12.44
N CYS A 565 -12.03 -14.87 12.07
CA CYS A 565 -12.46 -16.09 12.77
C CYS A 565 -11.89 -17.37 12.15
N VAL A 566 -11.05 -17.26 11.11
CA VAL A 566 -10.35 -18.40 10.50
C VAL A 566 -8.91 -18.45 11.03
N PRO A 567 -8.45 -19.56 11.62
CA PRO A 567 -7.08 -19.66 12.12
C PRO A 567 -6.06 -19.66 10.95
N PRO A 568 -4.83 -19.11 11.13
CA PRO A 568 -3.82 -19.02 10.07
C PRO A 568 -3.44 -20.35 9.41
N THR A 569 -3.64 -21.46 10.13
CA THR A 569 -3.31 -22.83 9.71
C THR A 569 -4.52 -23.63 9.24
N GLY A 570 -5.74 -23.07 9.31
CA GLY A 570 -6.99 -23.78 9.01
C GLY A 570 -7.83 -23.10 7.94
N VAL A 571 -8.85 -23.82 7.47
CA VAL A 571 -9.80 -23.34 6.44
C VAL A 571 -11.21 -23.13 7.03
N LEU A 572 -11.48 -23.70 8.20
CA LEU A 572 -12.80 -23.68 8.83
C LEU A 572 -12.92 -22.53 9.82
N GLU A 573 -13.99 -21.75 9.68
CA GLU A 573 -14.39 -20.71 10.63
C GLU A 573 -14.56 -21.32 12.04
N CYS A 574 -13.94 -20.69 13.04
CA CYS A 574 -13.95 -21.15 14.43
C CYS A 574 -13.61 -22.63 14.58
N SER A 575 -12.67 -23.11 13.75
CA SER A 575 -12.23 -24.51 13.69
C SER A 575 -13.37 -25.53 13.52
N GLY A 576 -14.55 -25.09 13.06
CA GLY A 576 -15.77 -25.90 12.96
C GLY A 576 -16.53 -26.12 14.28
N HIS A 577 -16.05 -25.59 15.41
CA HIS A 577 -16.58 -25.83 16.75
C HIS A 577 -17.24 -24.59 17.40
N GLY A 578 -17.56 -23.57 16.60
CA GLY A 578 -18.19 -22.34 17.06
C GLY A 578 -19.01 -21.64 15.98
N GLU A 579 -19.38 -20.40 16.26
CA GLU A 579 -19.97 -19.45 15.29
C GLU A 579 -19.21 -18.13 15.38
N CYS A 580 -18.87 -17.51 14.24
CA CYS A 580 -18.22 -16.20 14.23
C CYS A 580 -19.25 -15.08 14.45
N VAL A 581 -19.14 -14.41 15.59
CA VAL A 581 -20.00 -13.29 15.98
C VAL A 581 -19.14 -12.03 16.10
N CYS A 582 -19.33 -11.09 15.18
CA CYS A 582 -18.61 -9.81 15.13
C CYS A 582 -17.08 -9.93 15.03
N GLY A 583 -16.58 -10.96 14.34
CA GLY A 583 -15.14 -11.18 14.16
C GLY A 583 -14.47 -11.97 15.28
N GLU A 584 -15.23 -12.45 16.26
CA GLU A 584 -14.78 -13.34 17.34
C GLU A 584 -15.55 -14.66 17.34
N CYS A 585 -14.87 -15.75 17.70
CA CYS A 585 -15.46 -17.07 17.75
C CYS A 585 -16.19 -17.34 19.07
N VAL A 586 -17.48 -17.68 18.98
CA VAL A 586 -18.28 -18.16 20.10
C VAL A 586 -18.33 -19.68 20.05
N CYS A 587 -17.58 -20.33 20.94
CA CYS A 587 -17.42 -21.79 20.92
C CYS A 587 -18.64 -22.52 21.47
N ARG A 588 -19.03 -23.62 20.80
CA ARG A 588 -20.15 -24.47 21.18
C ARG A 588 -19.73 -25.51 22.23
N ILE A 589 -20.72 -26.00 22.98
CA ILE A 589 -20.58 -27.15 23.87
C ILE A 589 -21.14 -28.37 23.13
N GLU A 590 -20.28 -29.35 22.81
CA GLU A 590 -20.71 -30.59 22.16
C GLU A 590 -20.88 -31.71 23.21
N GLN A 591 -22.05 -32.35 23.22
CA GLN A 591 -22.31 -33.49 24.10
C GLN A 591 -21.34 -34.64 23.80
N GLY A 592 -20.61 -35.10 24.82
CA GLY A 592 -19.63 -36.18 24.73
C GLY A 592 -18.19 -35.75 24.36
N LYS A 593 -17.94 -34.48 24.00
CA LYS A 593 -16.59 -33.98 23.69
C LYS A 593 -16.09 -32.88 24.62
N GLY A 594 -16.98 -32.24 25.38
CA GLY A 594 -16.61 -31.19 26.33
C GLY A 594 -16.80 -29.77 25.76
N LYS A 595 -16.25 -28.78 26.47
CA LYS A 595 -16.33 -27.37 26.07
C LYS A 595 -15.12 -27.02 25.20
N PHE A 596 -15.38 -26.52 24.00
CA PHE A 596 -14.34 -25.95 23.15
C PHE A 596 -14.00 -24.52 23.62
N PHE A 597 -12.73 -24.15 23.54
CA PHE A 597 -12.19 -22.84 23.91
C PHE A 597 -10.98 -22.51 23.03
N GLY A 598 -10.35 -21.35 23.26
CA GLY A 598 -9.32 -20.82 22.37
C GLY A 598 -9.88 -19.74 21.44
N LYS A 599 -8.98 -19.01 20.76
CA LYS A 599 -9.36 -17.82 19.97
C LYS A 599 -10.24 -18.19 18.76
N PHE A 600 -10.05 -19.40 18.25
CA PHE A 600 -10.71 -19.99 17.10
C PHE A 600 -11.41 -21.30 17.47
N CYS A 601 -11.73 -21.55 18.75
CA CYS A 601 -12.32 -22.81 19.24
C CYS A 601 -11.49 -24.05 18.90
N GLU A 602 -10.17 -23.90 18.86
CA GLU A 602 -9.18 -24.90 18.51
C GLU A 602 -8.87 -25.88 19.66
N ASP A 603 -9.10 -25.45 20.90
CA ASP A 603 -8.83 -26.24 22.10
C ASP A 603 -10.11 -26.87 22.65
N CYS A 604 -9.99 -28.04 23.26
CA CYS A 604 -11.13 -28.74 23.86
C CYS A 604 -10.80 -29.28 25.25
N SER A 605 -11.68 -29.04 26.22
CA SER A 605 -11.55 -29.61 27.56
C SER A 605 -12.03 -31.06 27.54
N VAL A 606 -11.16 -31.99 27.17
CA VAL A 606 -11.49 -33.42 27.24
C VAL A 606 -11.51 -33.83 28.71
N ASN A 607 -12.63 -34.37 29.19
CA ASN A 607 -12.71 -34.97 30.52
C ASN A 607 -11.98 -36.32 30.47
N LEU A 608 -10.70 -36.34 30.84
CA LEU A 608 -9.77 -37.48 30.76
C LEU A 608 -10.24 -38.76 31.49
N ARG A 609 -11.37 -38.73 32.21
CA ARG A 609 -11.91 -39.92 32.89
C ARG A 609 -12.57 -40.94 31.95
N GLU A 610 -13.11 -40.55 30.80
CA GLU A 610 -13.80 -41.51 29.91
C GLU A 610 -12.87 -42.19 28.89
N VAL A 611 -11.69 -41.62 28.62
CA VAL A 611 -10.73 -42.19 27.65
C VAL A 611 -9.90 -43.33 28.27
N PHE A 612 -9.75 -43.37 29.59
CA PHE A 612 -8.98 -44.41 30.28
C PHE A 612 -9.74 -45.72 30.52
N GLU A 613 -11.08 -45.71 30.53
CA GLU A 613 -11.88 -46.94 30.76
C GLU A 613 -12.14 -47.78 29.50
N GLN A 614 -11.67 -47.36 28.32
CA GLN A 614 -11.76 -48.16 27.10
C GLN A 614 -10.43 -48.79 26.64
N ASN A 615 -9.32 -48.55 27.36
CA ASN A 615 -8.00 -49.06 26.99
C ASN A 615 -7.30 -49.88 28.08
N TYR A 616 -8.03 -50.39 29.07
CA TYR A 616 -7.54 -51.43 29.99
C TYR A 616 -8.58 -52.51 30.26
#